data_AF-A0A2T3LJ73-F1
#
_entry.id   AF-A0A2T3LJ73-F1
#
_cell.length_a   1.000
_cell.length_b   1.000
_cell.length_c   1.000
_cell.angle_alpha   90.00
_cell.angle_beta   90.00
_cell.angle_gamma   90.00
#
_symmetry.space_group_name_H-M   'P 1'
#
loop_
_entity.id
_entity.type
_entity.pdbx_description
1 polymer ?
#
loop_
_entity_poly.entity_id
_entity_poly.type
_entity_poly.pdbx_seq_one_letter_code
_entity_poly.pdbx_strand_id
1 'polypeptide(L)'
;MYYVTAKNIFLSGWGRAGKFDCYVCIICKTRHEASIVAVNAQYRSDLQRVKIHSKIPLSLTEDTLKIGRHILTAYIVKVLDKTTEPKLFMPNYFQYRSKPKILKR
;
A
#
# COMPACT_ATOMS: atom_id res chain seq x y z
N MET A 1 15.19 7.41 -3.60
CA MET A 1 13.98 6.56 -3.58
C MET A 1 13.08 7.00 -2.43
N TYR A 2 11.79 6.72 -2.55
CA TYR A 2 10.78 6.98 -1.53
C TYR A 2 9.95 5.71 -1.31
N TYR A 3 9.41 5.55 -0.12
CA TYR A 3 8.65 4.36 0.26
C TYR A 3 7.31 4.78 0.83
N VAL A 4 6.23 4.17 0.37
CA VAL A 4 4.91 4.36 0.95
C VAL A 4 4.52 3.10 1.69
N THR A 5 4.28 3.20 3.00
CA THR A 5 3.81 2.07 3.81
C THR A 5 2.35 2.23 4.14
N ALA A 6 1.57 1.16 4.04
CA ALA A 6 0.18 1.12 4.49
C ALA A 6 -0.12 -0.21 5.18
N LYS A 7 -0.90 -0.19 6.27
CA LYS A 7 -1.44 -1.39 6.90
C LYS A 7 -2.56 -1.95 6.02
N ASN A 8 -2.48 -3.23 5.64
CA ASN A 8 -3.52 -3.90 4.87
C ASN A 8 -4.46 -4.64 5.81
N ILE A 9 -5.71 -4.17 5.90
CA ILE A 9 -6.70 -4.72 6.83
C ILE A 9 -7.34 -6.02 6.31
N PHE A 10 -7.43 -6.19 4.98
CA PHE A 10 -8.00 -7.40 4.39
C PHE A 10 -7.13 -8.61 4.70
N LEU A 11 -5.81 -8.46 4.69
CA LEU A 11 -4.88 -9.55 5.01
C LEU A 11 -4.79 -9.85 6.51
N SER A 12 -5.23 -8.94 7.38
CA SER A 12 -5.26 -9.20 8.84
C SER A 12 -6.45 -10.06 9.31
N GLY A 13 -7.41 -10.37 8.44
CA GLY A 13 -8.65 -11.09 8.79
C GLY A 13 -8.76 -12.55 8.33
N TRP A 14 -7.81 -13.08 7.53
CA TRP A 14 -7.89 -14.45 7.02
C TRP A 14 -7.21 -15.43 7.97
N GLY A 15 -8.03 -16.14 8.77
CA GLY A 15 -7.62 -17.25 9.64
C GLY A 15 -7.29 -16.84 11.08
N ARG A 16 -7.01 -17.83 11.95
CA ARG A 16 -6.52 -17.67 13.35
C ARG A 16 -5.16 -16.92 13.46
N ALA A 17 -4.83 -16.05 12.52
CA ALA A 17 -3.60 -15.30 12.38
C ALA A 17 -3.61 -13.98 13.17
N GLY A 18 -4.24 -13.96 14.36
CA GLY A 18 -4.19 -12.81 15.28
C GLY A 18 -2.79 -12.46 15.83
N LYS A 19 -1.72 -13.01 15.23
CA LYS A 19 -0.33 -12.82 15.63
C LYS A 19 0.47 -11.87 14.72
N PHE A 20 -0.03 -11.52 13.52
CA PHE A 20 0.75 -10.73 12.57
C PHE A 20 -0.01 -9.55 11.98
N ASP A 21 0.61 -8.37 12.04
CA ASP A 21 0.13 -7.19 11.35
C ASP A 21 0.59 -7.21 9.87
N CYS A 22 -0.34 -7.06 8.92
CA CYS A 22 -0.01 -7.04 7.50
C CYS A 22 0.22 -5.61 6.99
N TYR A 23 1.35 -5.39 6.34
CA TYR A 23 1.73 -4.12 5.73
C TYR A 23 2.05 -4.29 4.24
N VAL A 24 1.84 -3.22 3.48
CA VAL A 24 2.27 -3.06 2.10
C VAL A 24 3.32 -1.96 2.08
N CYS A 25 4.43 -2.20 1.38
CA CYS A 25 5.48 -1.22 1.12
C CYS A 25 5.57 -0.99 -0.39
N ILE A 26 5.26 0.22 -0.85
CA ILE A 26 5.32 0.59 -2.26
C ILE A 26 6.58 1.40 -2.53
N ILE A 27 7.41 0.92 -3.46
CA ILE A 27 8.66 1.58 -3.86
C ILE A 27 8.37 2.64 -4.92
N CYS A 28 8.82 3.87 -4.67
CA CYS A 28 8.67 5.02 -5.54
C CYS A 28 10.04 5.61 -5.89
N LYS A 29 10.23 6.04 -7.15
CA LYS A 29 11.48 6.70 -7.57
C LYS A 29 11.52 8.14 -7.10
N THR A 30 10.38 8.83 -7.19
CA THR A 30 10.26 10.27 -6.85
C THR A 30 9.29 10.53 -5.70
N ARG A 31 9.44 11.69 -5.05
CA ARG A 31 8.48 12.16 -4.03
C ARG A 31 7.09 12.39 -4.60
N HIS A 32 7.02 12.80 -5.86
CA HIS A 32 5.75 13.03 -6.56
C HIS A 32 4.98 11.71 -6.73
N GLU A 33 5.64 10.65 -7.21
CA GLU A 33 5.05 9.31 -7.27
C GLU A 33 4.58 8.84 -5.89
N ALA A 34 5.41 9.01 -4.85
CA ALA A 34 5.03 8.63 -3.49
C ALA A 34 3.80 9.39 -2.99
N SER A 35 3.63 10.66 -3.39
CA SER A 35 2.46 11.46 -3.03
C SER A 35 1.20 10.94 -3.72
N ILE A 36 1.27 10.61 -5.01
CA ILE A 36 0.17 9.99 -5.76
C ILE A 36 -0.23 8.66 -5.10
N VAL A 37 0.75 7.80 -4.83
CA VAL A 37 0.54 6.49 -4.19
C VAL A 37 -0.10 6.66 -2.81
N ALA A 38 0.38 7.60 -1.99
CA ALA A 38 -0.17 7.82 -0.65
C ALA A 38 -1.62 8.29 -0.71
N VAL A 39 -1.93 9.25 -1.58
CA VAL A 39 -3.31 9.75 -1.77
C VAL A 39 -4.23 8.63 -2.25
N ASN A 40 -3.81 7.88 -3.28
CA ASN A 40 -4.58 6.75 -3.78
C ASN A 40 -4.78 5.65 -2.73
N ALA A 41 -3.76 5.36 -1.93
CA ALA A 41 -3.86 4.39 -0.84
C ALA A 41 -4.81 4.88 0.27
N GLN A 42 -4.88 6.19 0.55
CA GLN A 42 -5.83 6.75 1.53
C GLN A 42 -7.29 6.62 1.10
N TYR A 43 -7.56 6.59 -0.21
CA TYR A 43 -8.91 6.37 -0.74
C TYR A 43 -9.34 4.89 -0.80
N ARG A 44 -8.42 3.98 -0.52
CA ARG A 44 -8.70 2.54 -0.44
C ARG A 44 -9.15 2.16 0.96
N SER A 45 -10.32 1.55 1.09
CA SER A 45 -10.82 1.08 2.38
C SER A 45 -9.98 -0.06 2.97
N ASP A 46 -9.29 -0.83 2.13
CA ASP A 46 -8.43 -1.95 2.53
C ASP A 46 -7.06 -1.53 3.06
N LEU A 47 -6.68 -0.26 2.91
CA LEU A 47 -5.39 0.27 3.33
C LEU A 47 -5.57 1.36 4.40
N GLN A 48 -4.79 1.28 5.47
CA GLN A 48 -4.82 2.22 6.60
C GLN A 48 -3.43 2.66 7.00
N ARG A 49 -3.33 3.68 7.86
CA ARG A 49 -2.05 4.17 8.43
C ARG A 49 -0.99 4.47 7.36
N VAL A 50 -1.41 5.07 6.25
CA VAL A 50 -0.55 5.40 5.10
C VAL A 50 0.52 6.42 5.52
N LYS A 51 1.80 6.12 5.25
CA LYS A 51 2.94 7.01 5.54
C LYS A 51 3.96 6.99 4.40
N ILE A 52 4.56 8.15 4.13
CA ILE A 52 5.67 8.31 3.17
C ILE A 52 6.98 8.38 3.95
N HIS A 53 7.99 7.66 3.48
CA HIS A 53 9.34 7.63 4.06
C HIS A 53 10.37 7.99 2.99
N SER A 54 11.37 8.79 3.38
CA SER A 54 12.54 9.13 2.54
C SER A 54 13.70 8.14 2.71
N LYS A 55 13.59 7.23 3.68
CA LYS A 55 14.54 6.15 3.96
C LYS A 55 13.76 4.83 4.03
N ILE A 56 14.47 3.71 3.89
CA ILE A 56 13.87 2.37 3.98
C ILE A 56 13.17 2.25 5.35
N PRO A 57 11.85 1.99 5.38
CA PRO A 57 11.11 1.94 6.64
C PRO A 57 11.30 0.60 7.37
N LEU A 58 11.38 0.69 8.72
CA LEU A 58 11.21 -0.39 9.72
C LEU A 58 11.66 -1.80 9.28
N SER A 59 12.86 -2.20 9.68
CA SER A 59 13.36 -3.60 9.63
C SER A 59 13.39 -4.27 8.25
N LEU A 60 12.99 -3.58 7.18
CA LEU A 60 13.15 -4.03 5.80
C LEU A 60 14.63 -3.94 5.45
N THR A 61 15.23 -5.07 5.10
CA THR A 61 16.57 -5.11 4.48
C THR A 61 16.45 -4.88 2.98
N GLU A 62 17.57 -4.57 2.31
CA GLU A 62 17.58 -4.48 0.84
C GLU A 62 17.12 -5.78 0.17
N ASP A 63 17.43 -6.94 0.76
CA ASP A 63 16.96 -8.24 0.28
C ASP A 63 15.44 -8.36 0.38
N THR A 64 14.86 -7.79 1.44
CA THR A 64 13.41 -7.73 1.65
C THR A 64 12.71 -6.92 0.55
N LEU A 65 13.38 -5.88 0.04
CA LEU A 65 12.86 -5.06 -1.06
C LEU A 65 12.92 -5.77 -2.41
N LYS A 66 13.84 -6.73 -2.59
CA LYS A 66 14.03 -7.49 -3.83
C LYS A 66 13.10 -8.69 -3.95
N ILE A 67 12.83 -9.38 -2.84
CA ILE A 67 12.19 -10.70 -2.83
C ILE A 67 10.65 -10.61 -2.68
N GLY A 68 10.10 -9.42 -2.38
CA GLY A 68 8.66 -9.16 -2.44
C GLY A 68 7.95 -9.36 -1.10
N ARG A 69 7.40 -10.55 -0.82
CA ARG A 69 6.63 -10.82 0.42
C ARG A 69 7.52 -11.41 1.51
N HIS A 70 7.45 -10.84 2.71
CA HIS A 70 8.30 -11.22 3.84
C HIS A 70 7.54 -11.28 5.16
N ILE A 71 8.01 -12.15 6.06
CA ILE A 71 7.53 -12.24 7.44
C ILE A 71 8.66 -11.71 8.34
N LEU A 72 8.42 -10.58 9.00
CA LEU A 72 9.35 -9.93 9.91
C LEU A 72 8.78 -9.98 11.33
N THR A 73 9.38 -10.76 12.24
CA THR A 73 8.94 -10.89 13.65
C THR A 73 7.41 -10.99 13.82
N ALA A 74 6.70 -9.87 13.99
CA ALA A 74 5.24 -9.79 14.17
C ALA A 74 4.49 -9.17 12.97
N TYR A 75 5.13 -9.05 11.81
CA TYR A 75 4.60 -8.38 10.64
C TYR A 75 4.75 -9.21 9.37
N ILE A 76 3.80 -9.09 8.45
CA ILE A 76 3.97 -9.55 7.06
C ILE A 76 4.03 -8.32 6.17
N VAL A 77 5.13 -8.13 5.45
CA VAL A 77 5.29 -7.00 4.52
C VAL A 77 5.24 -7.52 3.10
N LYS A 78 4.33 -6.96 2.29
CA LYS A 78 4.32 -7.15 0.83
C LYS A 78 4.96 -5.93 0.18
N VAL A 79 6.10 -6.12 -0.46
CA VAL A 79 6.74 -5.09 -1.27
C VAL A 79 6.09 -5.09 -2.65
N LEU A 80 5.65 -3.92 -3.08
CA LEU A 80 5.01 -3.64 -4.35
C LEU A 80 5.76 -2.53 -5.07
N ASP A 81 5.59 -2.51 -6.37
CA ASP A 81 6.16 -1.54 -7.28
C ASP A 81 5.09 -1.14 -8.31
N LYS A 82 5.50 -0.30 -9.27
CA LYS A 82 4.61 0.18 -10.32
C LYS A 82 4.09 -0.91 -11.24
N THR A 83 4.82 -2.02 -11.38
CA THR A 83 4.42 -3.13 -12.26
C THR A 83 3.39 -4.03 -11.60
N THR A 84 3.58 -4.32 -10.32
CA THR A 84 2.71 -5.21 -9.53
C THR A 84 1.41 -4.54 -9.09
N GLU A 85 1.41 -3.22 -8.84
CA GLU A 85 0.22 -2.48 -8.40
C GLU A 85 0.08 -1.12 -9.11
N PRO A 86 -0.12 -1.09 -10.44
CA PRO A 86 -0.11 0.15 -11.24
C PRO A 86 -1.20 1.14 -10.81
N LYS A 87 -2.31 0.64 -10.25
CA LYS A 87 -3.46 1.41 -9.78
C LYS A 87 -3.09 2.45 -8.74
N LEU A 88 -2.15 2.13 -7.84
CA LEU A 88 -1.69 3.08 -6.84
C LEU A 88 -0.86 4.22 -7.46
N PHE A 89 -0.27 4.01 -8.63
CA PHE A 89 0.53 5.03 -9.33
C PHE A 89 -0.29 5.88 -10.32
N MET A 90 -1.57 5.57 -10.53
CA MET A 90 -2.47 6.31 -11.41
C MET A 90 -3.18 7.41 -10.61
N PRO A 91 -2.95 8.71 -10.88
CA PRO A 91 -3.59 9.78 -10.13
C PRO A 91 -5.12 9.63 -10.04
N ASN A 92 -5.66 9.75 -8.83
CA ASN A 92 -7.09 9.67 -8.54
C ASN A 92 -7.78 8.35 -8.91
N TYR A 93 -7.04 7.25 -9.04
CA TYR A 93 -7.60 5.95 -9.45
C TYR A 93 -8.73 5.45 -8.53
N PHE A 94 -8.61 5.69 -7.21
CA PHE A 94 -9.59 5.23 -6.22
C PHE A 94 -10.60 6.30 -5.79
N GLN A 95 -10.54 7.51 -6.36
CA GLN A 95 -11.53 8.56 -6.08
C GLN A 95 -12.79 8.31 -6.92
N TYR A 96 -13.83 7.71 -6.34
CA TYR A 96 -15.18 7.87 -6.89
C TYR A 96 -15.70 9.27 -6.50
N ARG A 97 -15.92 10.14 -7.49
CA ARG A 97 -16.34 11.54 -7.29
C ARG A 97 -17.77 11.70 -6.72
N SER A 98 -18.64 10.72 -6.93
CA SER A 98 -20.03 10.64 -6.47
C SER A 98 -20.63 9.38 -7.08
N LYS A 99 -21.57 8.68 -6.42
CA LYS A 99 -22.35 7.62 -7.08
C LYS A 99 -22.96 8.18 -8.38
N PRO A 100 -22.79 7.56 -9.55
CA PRO A 100 -23.56 7.97 -10.72
C PRO A 100 -25.05 7.86 -10.36
N LYS A 101 -25.80 8.95 -10.47
CA LYS A 101 -27.25 8.90 -10.39
C LYS A 101 -27.73 8.06 -11.56
N ILE A 102 -28.25 6.87 -11.29
CA ILE A 102 -29.01 6.10 -12.28
C ILE A 102 -30.23 6.95 -12.60
N LEU A 103 -30.23 7.59 -13.78
CA LEU A 103 -31.44 8.18 -14.33
C LEU A 103 -32.38 7.02 -14.68
N LYS A 104 -33.36 6.76 -13.82
CA LYS A 104 -34.47 5.87 -14.18
C LYS A 104 -35.21 6.54 -15.34
N ARG A 105 -35.32 5.81 -16.46
CA ARG A 105 -36.25 6.14 -17.54
C ARG A 105 -37.68 6.03 -17.05
#